data_AF-A0A3R7R0Q0-F1
#
_entry.id   AF-A0A3R7R0Q0-F1
#
_cell.length_a   1.000
_cell.length_b   1.000
_cell.length_c   1.000
_cell.angle_alpha   90.00
_cell.angle_beta   90.00
_cell.angle_gamma   90.00
#
_symmetry.space_group_name_H-M   'P 1'
#
loop_
_entity.id
_entity.type
_entity.pdbx_description
1 polymer ?
#
loop_
_entity_poly.entity_id
_entity_poly.type
_entity_poly.pdbx_seq_one_letter_code
_entity_poly.pdbx_strand_id
1 'polypeptide(L)'
;MRKKYLNNRDLLKEIHRSKNSYCSYVDDEANVFDIILPSIEKINIRTVAQAKRERADRLAKNAYTEAVERGEKVKQAQFAVDWKKIQKTDLVFRIVTFDHVPLEPGRKRSPKTVADHHERCNFPPFQHFKFDDKDNLICVGKSHWVGGMANGHFSKDHGKINNNLAKMFMKLVERYATRSNWRGYTYNDEMKSTALLQLAQIGLQFDESKSANPFAYYTAAITNSFTRVLNLEKKNQIIRDDILEDAGLNPSFTRQTENDIASGKLDFNKGNSEVRTPPKSEWKKIVDKA
;
A
#
# COMPACT_ATOMS: atom_id res chain seq x y z
N MET A 1 3.70 -14.82 -25.80
CA MET A 1 4.14 -13.68 -24.95
C MET A 1 4.03 -14.09 -23.48
N ARG A 2 5.11 -14.08 -22.69
CA ARG A 2 5.09 -14.52 -21.27
C ARG A 2 4.20 -13.56 -20.46
N LYS A 3 3.16 -14.08 -19.80
CA LYS A 3 2.25 -13.28 -18.96
C LYS A 3 3.04 -12.67 -17.80
N LYS A 4 3.30 -11.35 -17.85
CA LYS A 4 4.03 -10.64 -16.79
C LYS A 4 3.08 -10.37 -15.63
N TYR A 5 3.21 -11.15 -14.57
CA TYR A 5 2.47 -10.93 -13.33
C TYR A 5 3.12 -9.80 -12.53
N LEU A 6 2.27 -9.02 -11.86
CA LEU A 6 2.74 -8.05 -10.89
C LEU A 6 3.45 -8.80 -9.75
N ASN A 7 4.67 -8.39 -9.41
CA ASN A 7 5.50 -9.00 -8.37
C ASN A 7 6.02 -7.91 -7.40
N ASN A 8 6.39 -8.30 -6.18
CA ASN A 8 6.86 -7.34 -5.16
C ASN A 8 8.08 -6.54 -5.61
N ARG A 9 8.99 -7.17 -6.37
CA ARG A 9 10.20 -6.54 -6.88
C ARG A 9 9.87 -5.37 -7.83
N ASP A 10 8.94 -5.58 -8.76
CA ASP A 10 8.50 -4.55 -9.70
C ASP A 10 7.77 -3.42 -8.97
N LEU A 11 6.93 -3.73 -7.96
CA LEU A 11 6.30 -2.71 -7.12
C LEU A 11 7.34 -1.88 -6.36
N LEU A 12 8.31 -2.51 -5.70
CA LEU A 12 9.39 -1.80 -4.98
C LEU A 12 10.18 -0.89 -5.92
N LYS A 13 10.48 -1.36 -7.14
CA LYS A 13 11.16 -0.56 -8.17
C LYS A 13 10.36 0.69 -8.55
N GLU A 14 9.06 0.55 -8.77
CA GLU A 14 8.21 1.68 -9.15
C GLU A 14 7.89 2.62 -7.98
N ILE A 15 7.82 2.12 -6.74
CA ILE A 15 7.77 2.94 -5.52
C ILE A 15 9.05 3.78 -5.40
N HIS A 16 10.22 3.15 -5.53
CA HIS A 16 11.51 3.83 -5.48
C HIS A 16 11.61 4.94 -6.53
N ARG A 17 11.26 4.65 -7.79
CA ARG A 17 11.21 5.64 -8.88
C ARG A 17 10.27 6.80 -8.57
N SER A 18 9.08 6.49 -8.03
CA SER A 18 8.10 7.53 -7.68
C SER A 18 8.60 8.40 -6.52
N LYS A 19 9.21 7.82 -5.49
CA LYS A 19 9.84 8.57 -4.39
C LYS A 19 10.98 9.46 -4.90
N ASN A 20 11.83 8.95 -5.78
CA ASN A 20 12.96 9.71 -6.34
C ASN A 20 12.53 10.93 -7.14
N SER A 21 11.29 10.99 -7.66
CA SER A 21 10.77 12.20 -8.32
C SER A 21 10.60 13.41 -7.38
N TYR A 22 10.62 13.18 -6.06
CA TYR A 22 10.58 14.23 -5.03
C TYR A 22 11.98 14.52 -4.45
N CYS A 23 13.03 13.84 -4.93
CA CYS A 23 14.36 13.91 -4.34
C CYS A 23 15.32 14.70 -5.20
N SER A 24 16.32 15.29 -4.56
CA SER A 24 17.49 15.88 -5.22
C SER A 24 18.75 15.16 -4.76
N TYR A 25 19.66 14.94 -5.70
CA TYR A 25 20.91 14.19 -5.51
C TYR A 25 22.07 14.97 -6.13
N VAL A 26 23.29 14.77 -5.58
CA VAL A 26 24.52 15.38 -6.12
C VAL A 26 24.97 14.68 -7.40
N ASP A 27 24.76 13.37 -7.48
CA ASP A 27 25.09 12.53 -8.63
C ASP A 27 23.98 11.50 -8.91
N ASP A 28 23.97 10.91 -10.10
CA ASP A 28 22.96 9.95 -10.52
C ASP A 28 23.04 8.62 -9.75
N GLU A 29 24.21 8.24 -9.26
CA GLU A 29 24.39 6.98 -8.51
C GLU A 29 23.83 7.09 -7.09
N ALA A 30 23.87 8.29 -6.52
CA ALA A 30 23.36 8.61 -5.21
C ALA A 30 21.84 8.43 -5.13
N ASN A 31 21.12 8.29 -6.24
CA ASN A 31 19.69 8.01 -6.20
C ASN A 31 19.36 6.57 -5.74
N VAL A 32 20.31 5.63 -5.83
CA VAL A 32 20.14 4.23 -5.42
C VAL A 32 20.82 4.00 -4.08
N PHE A 33 20.06 3.51 -3.09
CA PHE A 33 20.59 3.18 -1.77
C PHE A 33 20.97 1.69 -1.68
N ASP A 34 21.98 1.39 -0.87
CA ASP A 34 22.43 0.01 -0.60
C ASP A 34 21.83 -0.55 0.70
N ILE A 35 21.63 0.31 1.69
CA ILE A 35 21.02 -0.06 2.97
C ILE A 35 20.23 1.12 3.53
N ILE A 36 19.17 0.81 4.28
CA ILE A 36 18.39 1.79 5.04
C ILE A 36 18.75 1.64 6.51
N LEU A 37 19.08 2.75 7.18
CA LEU A 37 19.44 2.79 8.58
C LEU A 37 18.63 3.88 9.31
N PRO A 38 18.37 3.72 10.63
CA PRO A 38 17.58 4.68 11.39
C PRO A 38 18.34 5.95 11.75
N SER A 39 19.67 5.93 11.78
CA SER A 39 20.51 7.10 12.09
C SER A 39 21.92 6.94 11.53
N ILE A 40 22.64 8.06 11.40
CA ILE A 40 24.04 8.11 10.92
C ILE A 40 24.96 7.27 11.82
N GLU A 41 24.71 7.25 13.14
CA GLU A 41 25.50 6.48 14.12
C GLU A 41 25.44 4.96 13.90
N LYS A 42 24.43 4.47 13.15
CA LYS A 42 24.34 3.05 12.79
C LYS A 42 25.22 2.68 11.61
N ILE A 43 25.89 3.64 10.98
CA ILE A 43 26.92 3.39 9.97
C ILE A 43 28.20 2.95 10.71
N ASN A 44 28.53 1.67 10.60
CA ASN A 44 29.67 1.03 11.24
C ASN A 44 30.18 -0.12 10.36
N ILE A 45 31.27 -0.78 10.78
CA ILE A 45 31.93 -1.83 10.00
C ILE A 45 30.96 -2.95 9.58
N ARG A 46 29.98 -3.31 10.43
CA ARG A 46 29.00 -4.38 10.12
C ARG A 46 28.00 -3.93 9.07
N THR A 47 27.45 -2.72 9.21
CA THR A 47 26.47 -2.17 8.26
C THR A 47 27.11 -1.79 6.92
N VAL A 48 28.39 -1.39 6.91
CA VAL A 48 29.20 -1.24 5.69
C VAL A 48 29.36 -2.58 4.98
N ALA A 49 29.74 -3.64 5.69
CA ALA A 49 29.87 -4.97 5.09
C ALA A 49 28.52 -5.48 4.55
N GLN A 50 27.42 -5.21 5.25
CA GLN A 50 26.07 -5.53 4.76
C GLN A 50 25.74 -4.74 3.48
N ALA A 51 25.97 -3.43 3.46
CA ALA A 51 25.74 -2.59 2.28
C ALA A 51 26.55 -3.08 1.06
N LYS A 52 27.81 -3.51 1.25
CA LYS A 52 28.62 -4.13 0.18
C LYS A 52 27.96 -5.39 -0.38
N ARG A 53 27.41 -6.26 0.47
CA ARG A 53 26.71 -7.48 0.03
C ARG A 53 25.44 -7.14 -0.74
N GLU A 54 24.62 -6.21 -0.23
CA GLU A 54 23.39 -5.78 -0.91
C GLU A 54 23.68 -5.16 -2.28
N ARG A 55 24.75 -4.35 -2.37
CA ARG A 55 25.19 -3.77 -3.66
C ARG A 55 25.64 -4.86 -4.63
N ALA A 56 26.47 -5.81 -4.18
CA ALA A 56 26.92 -6.93 -5.00
C ALA A 56 25.74 -7.76 -5.52
N ASP A 57 24.80 -8.10 -4.64
CA ASP A 57 23.58 -8.84 -4.98
C ASP A 57 22.70 -8.08 -5.97
N ARG A 58 22.57 -6.75 -5.80
CA ARG A 58 21.82 -5.90 -6.74
C ARG A 58 22.48 -5.89 -8.12
N LEU A 59 23.79 -5.71 -8.19
CA LEU A 59 24.54 -5.72 -9.45
C LEU A 59 24.41 -7.07 -10.16
N ALA A 60 24.58 -8.17 -9.43
CA ALA A 60 24.42 -9.52 -9.95
C ALA A 60 23.00 -9.76 -10.51
N LYS A 61 21.97 -9.37 -9.75
CA LYS A 61 20.57 -9.51 -10.16
C LYS A 61 20.21 -8.64 -11.37
N ASN A 62 20.74 -7.43 -11.45
CA ASN A 62 20.52 -6.53 -12.58
C ASN A 62 21.16 -7.11 -13.84
N ALA A 63 22.44 -7.48 -13.79
CA ALA A 63 23.16 -8.06 -14.93
C ALA A 63 22.48 -9.36 -15.43
N TYR A 64 22.04 -10.23 -14.51
CA TYR A 64 21.26 -11.41 -14.86
C TYR A 64 19.92 -11.05 -15.52
N THR A 65 19.19 -10.08 -14.97
CA THR A 65 17.87 -9.69 -15.51
C THR A 65 18.04 -9.09 -16.92
N GLU A 66 19.06 -8.28 -17.15
CA GLU A 66 19.39 -7.71 -18.46
C GLU A 66 19.75 -8.80 -19.48
N ALA A 67 20.58 -9.78 -19.11
CA ALA A 67 20.92 -10.90 -19.99
C ALA A 67 19.69 -11.75 -20.37
N VAL A 68 18.81 -12.02 -19.40
CA VAL A 68 17.54 -12.73 -19.66
C VAL A 68 16.61 -11.89 -20.54
N GLU A 69 16.56 -10.58 -20.37
CA GLU A 69 15.77 -9.67 -21.20
C GLU A 69 16.30 -9.59 -22.65
N ARG A 70 17.63 -9.75 -22.85
CA ARG A 70 18.25 -9.95 -24.17
C ARG A 70 18.00 -11.33 -24.79
N GLY A 71 17.38 -12.25 -24.04
CA GLY A 71 17.04 -13.60 -24.50
C GLY A 71 18.13 -14.66 -24.27
N GLU A 72 19.18 -14.33 -23.53
CA GLU A 72 20.28 -15.25 -23.25
C GLU A 72 19.86 -16.30 -22.20
N LYS A 73 20.22 -17.57 -22.43
CA LYS A 73 20.00 -18.68 -21.47
C LYS A 73 21.18 -18.78 -20.52
N VAL A 74 21.26 -17.86 -19.57
CA VAL A 74 22.35 -17.76 -18.60
C VAL A 74 21.93 -18.23 -17.20
N LYS A 75 22.91 -18.63 -16.38
CA LYS A 75 22.68 -19.02 -14.97
C LYS A 75 22.97 -17.82 -14.07
N GLN A 76 22.18 -17.62 -13.02
CA GLN A 76 22.37 -16.51 -12.06
C GLN A 76 23.78 -16.51 -11.44
N ALA A 77 24.34 -17.68 -11.15
CA ALA A 77 25.67 -17.83 -10.55
C ALA A 77 26.81 -17.21 -11.39
N GLN A 78 26.62 -17.06 -12.71
CA GLN A 78 27.62 -16.46 -13.61
C GLN A 78 27.80 -14.95 -13.38
N PHE A 79 26.83 -14.30 -12.75
CA PHE A 79 26.85 -12.86 -12.47
C PHE A 79 27.21 -12.55 -11.02
N ALA A 80 27.67 -13.53 -10.24
CA ALA A 80 28.04 -13.32 -8.84
C ALA A 80 29.18 -12.30 -8.73
N VAL A 81 28.95 -11.21 -7.99
CA VAL A 81 29.93 -10.16 -7.75
C VAL A 81 30.57 -10.37 -6.38
N ASP A 82 31.90 -10.30 -6.30
CA ASP A 82 32.59 -10.33 -5.01
C ASP A 82 32.41 -9.00 -4.28
N TRP A 83 31.63 -9.03 -3.20
CA TRP A 83 31.33 -7.85 -2.37
C TRP A 83 32.59 -7.23 -1.74
N LYS A 84 33.70 -7.98 -1.59
CA LYS A 84 34.94 -7.45 -1.01
C LYS A 84 35.61 -6.42 -1.92
N LYS A 85 35.40 -6.51 -3.23
CA LYS A 85 35.98 -5.60 -4.23
C LYS A 85 35.26 -4.26 -4.31
N ILE A 86 34.05 -4.16 -3.75
CA ILE A 86 33.28 -2.92 -3.72
C ILE A 86 33.90 -1.97 -2.70
N GLN A 87 34.19 -0.73 -3.12
CA GLN A 87 34.77 0.28 -2.23
C GLN A 87 33.71 0.84 -1.29
N LYS A 88 34.16 1.35 -0.13
CA LYS A 88 33.26 1.97 0.85
C LYS A 88 32.68 3.30 0.37
N THR A 89 33.46 4.04 -0.43
CA THR A 89 33.13 5.34 -1.03
C THR A 89 31.99 5.24 -2.03
N ASP A 90 31.86 4.07 -2.67
CA ASP A 90 30.77 3.81 -3.61
C ASP A 90 29.41 3.69 -2.90
N LEU A 91 29.40 3.26 -1.64
CA LEU A 91 28.19 2.85 -0.92
C LEU A 91 27.30 4.03 -0.54
N VAL A 92 25.99 3.86 -0.75
CA VAL A 92 24.98 4.87 -0.43
C VAL A 92 24.13 4.38 0.74
N PHE A 93 24.17 5.12 1.85
CA PHE A 93 23.39 4.86 3.06
C PHE A 93 22.16 5.76 3.09
N ARG A 94 20.97 5.17 3.12
CA ARG A 94 19.73 5.93 3.31
C ARG A 94 19.41 6.03 4.79
N ILE A 95 19.37 7.24 5.32
CA ILE A 95 19.00 7.54 6.70
C ILE A 95 17.61 8.14 6.73
N VAL A 96 16.68 7.49 7.43
CA VAL A 96 15.33 8.03 7.63
C VAL A 96 15.42 9.13 8.69
N THR A 97 15.23 10.38 8.29
CA THR A 97 15.39 11.55 9.16
C THR A 97 14.48 12.71 8.74
N PHE A 98 14.15 13.57 9.69
CA PHE A 98 13.35 14.78 9.51
C PHE A 98 14.22 16.06 9.46
N ASP A 99 15.54 15.96 9.56
CA ASP A 99 16.44 17.10 9.77
C ASP A 99 16.34 18.22 8.72
N HIS A 100 16.00 17.88 7.47
CA HIS A 100 15.81 18.86 6.38
C HIS A 100 14.36 19.26 6.15
N VAL A 101 13.42 18.68 6.92
CA VAL A 101 12.00 19.02 6.84
C VAL A 101 11.74 20.21 7.76
N PRO A 102 11.02 21.24 7.34
CA PRO A 102 10.65 22.36 8.20
C PRO A 102 9.76 21.91 9.38
N LEU A 103 9.90 22.62 10.50
CA LEU A 103 8.97 22.50 11.63
C LEU A 103 7.64 23.18 11.27
N GLU A 104 6.53 22.57 11.71
CA GLU A 104 5.18 23.10 11.57
C GLU A 104 4.49 23.14 12.96
N PRO A 105 4.84 24.11 13.81
CA PRO A 105 4.24 24.23 15.14
C PRO A 105 2.72 24.39 15.04
N GLY A 106 1.98 23.63 15.85
CA GLY A 106 0.50 23.69 15.88
C GLY A 106 -0.22 22.75 14.91
N ARG A 107 0.50 22.03 14.03
CA ARG A 107 -0.09 21.04 13.10
C ARG A 107 -0.94 19.97 13.80
N LYS A 108 -0.48 19.49 14.96
CA LYS A 108 -1.19 18.53 15.80
C LYS A 108 -1.34 19.08 17.21
N ARG A 109 -2.56 18.92 17.76
CA ARG A 109 -2.89 19.33 19.14
C ARG A 109 -2.02 18.63 20.20
N SER A 110 -1.67 17.37 19.98
CA SER A 110 -0.83 16.58 20.89
C SER A 110 0.23 15.81 20.10
N PRO A 111 1.40 16.41 19.81
CA PRO A 111 2.46 15.73 19.10
C PRO A 111 3.09 14.63 19.99
N LYS A 112 3.27 13.43 19.44
CA LYS A 112 3.86 12.27 20.15
C LYS A 112 5.17 11.79 19.53
N THR A 113 5.35 12.07 18.25
CA THR A 113 6.50 11.60 17.46
C THR A 113 7.21 12.78 16.82
N VAL A 114 8.47 12.60 16.44
CA VAL A 114 9.25 13.62 15.72
C VAL A 114 8.51 14.09 14.46
N ALA A 115 7.89 13.16 13.73
CA ALA A 115 7.08 13.45 12.55
C ALA A 115 5.91 14.41 12.84
N ASP A 116 5.39 14.46 14.06
CA ASP A 116 4.25 15.31 14.42
C ASP A 116 4.60 16.80 14.44
N HIS A 117 5.86 17.11 14.75
CA HIS A 117 6.39 18.49 14.81
C HIS A 117 6.79 19.06 13.46
N HIS A 118 6.91 18.22 12.44
CA HIS A 118 7.38 18.59 11.11
C HIS A 118 6.24 18.65 10.10
N GLU A 119 6.51 19.31 8.98
CA GLU A 119 5.59 19.38 7.86
C GLU A 119 5.21 17.98 7.35
N ARG A 120 3.95 17.80 6.93
CA ARG A 120 3.45 16.52 6.42
C ARG A 120 4.09 16.17 5.07
N CYS A 121 4.95 15.14 5.05
CA CYS A 121 5.55 14.58 3.84
C CYS A 121 4.66 13.50 3.16
N ASN A 122 4.85 13.30 1.85
CA ASN A 122 4.16 12.27 1.05
C ASN A 122 4.61 10.83 1.41
N PHE A 123 5.83 10.70 1.92
CA PHE A 123 6.45 9.44 2.38
C PHE A 123 7.49 9.76 3.47
N PRO A 124 7.96 8.77 4.26
CA PRO A 124 8.97 9.01 5.29
C PRO A 124 10.20 9.73 4.74
N PRO A 125 10.55 10.92 5.25
CA PRO A 125 11.66 11.69 4.72
C PRO A 125 12.99 10.99 5.02
N PHE A 126 13.95 11.18 4.13
CA PHE A 126 15.27 10.57 4.26
C PHE A 126 16.36 11.45 3.65
N GLN A 127 17.59 11.17 4.05
CA GLN A 127 18.81 11.69 3.45
C GLN A 127 19.72 10.54 3.04
N HIS A 128 20.50 10.75 1.99
CA HIS A 128 21.50 9.81 1.53
C HIS A 128 22.90 10.29 1.90
N PHE A 129 23.73 9.39 2.38
CA PHE A 129 25.12 9.65 2.76
C PHE A 129 26.07 8.69 2.05
N LYS A 130 27.27 9.20 1.72
CA LYS A 130 28.41 8.42 1.18
C LYS A 130 29.67 8.77 1.98
N PHE A 131 30.66 7.87 1.95
CA PHE A 131 32.00 8.17 2.45
C PHE A 131 32.78 8.97 1.40
N ASP A 132 33.49 10.01 1.84
CA ASP A 132 34.54 10.64 1.05
C ASP A 132 35.87 9.85 1.13
N ASP A 133 36.89 10.32 0.42
CA ASP A 133 38.22 9.69 0.43
C ASP A 133 38.93 9.75 1.79
N LYS A 134 38.44 10.61 2.70
CA LYS A 134 38.96 10.84 4.06
C LYS A 134 38.12 10.15 5.14
N ASP A 135 37.21 9.26 4.76
CA ASP A 135 36.30 8.55 5.68
C ASP A 135 35.24 9.43 6.38
N ASN A 136 34.99 10.65 5.91
CA ASN A 136 33.89 11.46 6.39
C ASN A 136 32.60 11.13 5.66
N LEU A 137 31.47 11.18 6.37
CA LEU A 137 30.15 11.01 5.78
C LEU A 137 29.65 12.35 5.24
N ILE A 138 29.39 12.39 3.93
CA ILE A 138 28.85 13.56 3.24
C ILE A 138 27.42 13.29 2.79
N CYS A 139 26.54 14.29 2.95
CA CYS A 139 25.16 14.22 2.46
C CYS A 139 25.15 14.40 0.94
N VAL A 140 24.69 13.38 0.22
CA VAL A 140 24.67 13.34 -1.25
C VAL A 140 23.26 13.37 -1.84
N GLY A 141 22.24 13.37 -0.98
CA GLY A 141 20.86 13.47 -1.43
C GLY A 141 19.87 13.71 -0.31
N LYS A 142 18.77 14.38 -0.65
CA LYS A 142 17.68 14.70 0.27
C LYS A 142 16.34 14.38 -0.39
N SER A 143 15.42 13.80 0.37
CA SER A 143 14.03 13.66 -0.06
C SER A 143 13.28 14.99 0.06
N HIS A 144 12.22 15.18 -0.73
CA HIS A 144 11.40 16.40 -0.72
C HIS A 144 12.24 17.67 -0.86
N TRP A 145 13.15 17.70 -1.85
CA TRP A 145 14.14 18.76 -2.00
C TRP A 145 14.28 19.20 -3.45
N VAL A 146 14.39 20.51 -3.66
CA VAL A 146 14.60 21.13 -4.99
C VAL A 146 15.88 21.96 -4.96
N GLY A 147 16.68 21.85 -6.02
CA GLY A 147 17.96 22.55 -6.15
C GLY A 147 19.14 21.77 -5.55
N GLY A 148 20.28 22.44 -5.39
CA GLY A 148 21.50 21.83 -4.88
C GLY A 148 21.45 21.56 -3.37
N MET A 149 22.41 20.77 -2.86
CA MET A 149 22.43 20.40 -1.44
C MET A 149 22.68 21.59 -0.51
N ALA A 150 23.40 22.61 -0.99
CA ALA A 150 23.77 23.82 -0.23
C ALA A 150 22.80 25.00 -0.45
N ASN A 151 22.18 25.12 -1.62
CA ASN A 151 21.36 26.27 -2.01
C ASN A 151 19.90 25.92 -2.36
N GLY A 152 19.51 24.66 -2.19
CA GLY A 152 18.15 24.20 -2.42
C GLY A 152 17.22 24.49 -1.25
N HIS A 153 15.98 24.03 -1.38
CA HIS A 153 14.96 24.15 -0.34
C HIS A 153 14.04 22.94 -0.31
N PHE A 154 13.36 22.76 0.82
CA PHE A 154 12.36 21.72 1.00
C PHE A 154 11.12 22.01 0.12
N SER A 155 10.61 20.98 -0.55
CA SER A 155 9.37 21.06 -1.32
C SER A 155 8.73 19.66 -1.43
N LYS A 156 7.42 19.59 -1.24
CA LYS A 156 6.64 18.35 -1.32
C LYS A 156 5.76 18.24 -2.57
N ASP A 157 5.73 19.28 -3.41
CA ASP A 157 4.74 19.42 -4.50
C ASP A 157 5.30 19.12 -5.90
N HIS A 158 6.62 19.01 -6.06
CA HIS A 158 7.27 18.89 -7.37
C HIS A 158 7.38 17.45 -7.91
N GLY A 159 7.09 16.44 -7.09
CA GLY A 159 7.17 15.03 -7.48
C GLY A 159 5.81 14.44 -7.88
N LYS A 160 5.82 13.21 -8.38
CA LYS A 160 4.60 12.49 -8.76
C LYS A 160 4.72 10.97 -8.65
N ILE A 161 3.59 10.31 -8.42
CA ILE A 161 3.47 8.87 -8.64
C ILE A 161 3.61 8.60 -10.14
N ASN A 162 4.46 7.65 -10.51
CA ASN A 162 4.65 7.32 -11.91
C ASN A 162 3.45 6.51 -12.47
N ASN A 163 3.24 6.60 -13.79
CA ASN A 163 2.10 5.97 -14.45
C ASN A 163 2.10 4.43 -14.31
N ASN A 164 3.26 3.80 -14.17
CA ASN A 164 3.35 2.35 -14.01
C ASN A 164 2.83 1.94 -12.62
N LEU A 165 3.27 2.62 -11.56
CA LEU A 165 2.78 2.38 -10.20
C LEU A 165 1.28 2.63 -10.08
N ALA A 166 0.78 3.71 -10.69
CA ALA A 166 -0.66 3.99 -10.75
C ALA A 166 -1.44 2.84 -11.43
N LYS A 167 -0.97 2.35 -12.59
CA LYS A 167 -1.55 1.18 -13.26
C LYS A 167 -1.50 -0.08 -12.40
N MET A 168 -0.43 -0.26 -11.61
CA MET A 168 -0.33 -1.38 -10.67
C MET A 168 -1.38 -1.28 -9.56
N PHE A 169 -1.63 -0.09 -9.01
CA PHE A 169 -2.70 0.15 -8.03
C PHE A 169 -4.09 -0.13 -8.60
N MET A 170 -4.38 0.33 -9.82
CA MET A 170 -5.64 0.04 -10.49
C MET A 170 -5.87 -1.48 -10.63
N LYS A 171 -4.87 -2.22 -11.12
CA LYS A 171 -4.94 -3.68 -11.26
C LYS A 171 -5.13 -4.41 -9.93
N LEU A 172 -4.51 -3.91 -8.86
CA LEU A 172 -4.69 -4.46 -7.51
C LEU A 172 -6.13 -4.32 -7.04
N VAL A 173 -6.69 -3.12 -7.16
CA VAL A 173 -8.06 -2.80 -6.75
C VAL A 173 -9.07 -3.58 -7.60
N GLU A 174 -8.92 -3.58 -8.93
CA GLU A 174 -9.76 -4.34 -9.86
C GLU A 174 -9.78 -5.83 -9.47
N ARG A 175 -8.62 -6.43 -9.25
CA ARG A 175 -8.54 -7.83 -8.84
C ARG A 175 -9.20 -8.08 -7.50
N TYR A 176 -8.98 -7.20 -6.52
CA TYR A 176 -9.56 -7.34 -5.19
C TYR A 176 -11.10 -7.26 -5.21
N ALA A 177 -11.64 -6.36 -6.02
CA ALA A 177 -13.08 -6.17 -6.22
C ALA A 177 -13.79 -7.40 -6.81
N THR A 178 -13.05 -8.32 -7.43
CA THR A 178 -13.63 -9.58 -7.96
C THR A 178 -13.75 -10.68 -6.92
N ARG A 179 -13.32 -10.50 -5.66
CA ARG A 179 -13.50 -11.53 -4.63
C ARG A 179 -14.99 -11.80 -4.38
N SER A 180 -15.33 -13.04 -4.00
CA SER A 180 -16.71 -13.50 -3.79
C SER A 180 -17.54 -12.57 -2.91
N ASN A 181 -16.92 -12.01 -1.86
CA ASN A 181 -17.60 -11.16 -0.88
C ASN A 181 -17.98 -9.77 -1.44
N TRP A 182 -17.30 -9.32 -2.50
CA TRP A 182 -17.45 -7.97 -3.06
C TRP A 182 -18.05 -7.99 -4.47
N ARG A 183 -17.87 -9.08 -5.20
CA ARG A 183 -18.34 -9.24 -6.58
C ARG A 183 -19.87 -9.15 -6.61
N GLY A 184 -20.39 -8.32 -7.50
CA GLY A 184 -21.84 -8.11 -7.64
C GLY A 184 -22.47 -7.25 -6.56
N TYR A 185 -21.69 -6.72 -5.60
CA TYR A 185 -22.20 -5.73 -4.66
C TYR A 185 -22.50 -4.40 -5.37
N THR A 186 -23.63 -3.78 -5.04
CA THR A 186 -24.10 -2.55 -5.71
C THR A 186 -23.08 -1.41 -5.65
N TYR A 187 -22.44 -1.20 -4.49
CA TYR A 187 -21.46 -0.12 -4.29
C TYR A 187 -20.02 -0.51 -4.63
N ASN A 188 -19.80 -1.60 -5.38
CA ASN A 188 -18.45 -2.07 -5.69
C ASN A 188 -17.62 -1.00 -6.44
N ASP A 189 -18.24 -0.23 -7.34
CA ASP A 189 -17.52 0.83 -8.06
C ASP A 189 -17.11 2.01 -7.17
N GLU A 190 -17.93 2.38 -6.18
CA GLU A 190 -17.53 3.34 -5.15
C GLU A 190 -16.42 2.80 -4.25
N MET A 191 -16.48 1.51 -3.88
CA MET A 191 -15.42 0.86 -3.11
C MET A 191 -14.09 0.88 -3.85
N LYS A 192 -14.08 0.56 -5.16
CA LYS A 192 -12.89 0.65 -6.01
C LYS A 192 -12.34 2.07 -6.05
N SER A 193 -13.20 3.05 -6.28
CA SER A 193 -12.82 4.47 -6.41
C SER A 193 -12.21 4.99 -5.10
N THR A 194 -12.84 4.68 -3.97
CA THR A 194 -12.35 5.05 -2.63
C THR A 194 -11.02 4.37 -2.30
N ALA A 195 -10.88 3.08 -2.64
CA ALA A 195 -9.64 2.35 -2.41
C ALA A 195 -8.50 2.88 -3.28
N LEU A 196 -8.77 3.23 -4.53
CA LEU A 196 -7.77 3.82 -5.42
C LEU A 196 -7.31 5.19 -4.92
N LEU A 197 -8.24 6.03 -4.44
CA LEU A 197 -7.90 7.30 -3.78
C LEU A 197 -7.03 7.07 -2.54
N GLN A 198 -7.36 6.08 -1.72
CA GLN A 198 -6.54 5.74 -0.56
C GLN A 198 -5.14 5.30 -0.98
N LEU A 199 -4.99 4.42 -1.98
CA LEU A 199 -3.69 4.02 -2.50
C LEU A 199 -2.90 5.21 -3.08
N ALA A 200 -3.55 6.18 -3.72
CA ALA A 200 -2.88 7.38 -4.19
C ALA A 200 -2.32 8.23 -3.02
N GLN A 201 -3.05 8.31 -1.90
CA GLN A 201 -2.64 9.08 -0.73
C GLN A 201 -1.53 8.42 0.10
N ILE A 202 -1.61 7.10 0.30
CA ILE A 202 -0.68 6.36 1.18
C ILE A 202 0.30 5.47 0.42
N GLY A 203 0.23 5.46 -0.91
CA GLY A 203 0.99 4.56 -1.77
C GLY A 203 2.50 4.67 -1.53
N LEU A 204 3.01 5.89 -1.49
CA LEU A 204 4.43 6.13 -1.24
C LEU A 204 4.83 5.98 0.23
N GLN A 205 3.88 5.88 1.17
CA GLN A 205 4.18 5.73 2.60
C GLN A 205 4.65 4.33 2.99
N PHE A 206 4.68 3.37 2.05
CA PHE A 206 5.27 2.07 2.30
C PHE A 206 6.73 2.20 2.76
N ASP A 207 7.06 1.51 3.84
CA ASP A 207 8.36 1.57 4.52
C ASP A 207 9.19 0.32 4.17
N GLU A 208 10.16 0.50 3.27
CA GLU A 208 11.02 -0.56 2.77
C GLU A 208 12.00 -1.09 3.83
N SER A 209 12.22 -0.37 4.94
CA SER A 209 13.09 -0.84 6.01
C SER A 209 12.46 -1.96 6.84
N LYS A 210 11.12 -2.06 6.82
CA LYS A 210 10.36 -3.02 7.64
C LYS A 210 9.90 -4.25 6.87
N SER A 211 9.73 -4.13 5.55
CA SER A 211 9.20 -5.21 4.73
C SER A 211 9.60 -5.08 3.26
N ALA A 212 9.82 -6.22 2.61
CA ALA A 212 9.99 -6.32 1.16
C ALA A 212 8.69 -6.72 0.43
N ASN A 213 7.54 -6.68 1.12
CA ASN A 213 6.24 -7.15 0.61
C ASN A 213 5.20 -6.02 0.51
N PRO A 214 5.33 -5.09 -0.46
CA PRO A 214 4.34 -4.04 -0.68
C PRO A 214 2.94 -4.57 -1.05
N PHE A 215 2.83 -5.75 -1.65
CA PHE A 215 1.51 -6.35 -1.95
C PHE A 215 0.64 -6.52 -0.71
N ALA A 216 1.21 -7.01 0.38
CA ALA A 216 0.48 -7.22 1.63
C ALA A 216 0.00 -5.87 2.20
N TYR A 217 0.86 -4.86 2.20
CA TYR A 217 0.54 -3.51 2.65
C TYR A 217 -0.63 -2.90 1.85
N TYR A 218 -0.56 -2.94 0.52
CA TYR A 218 -1.63 -2.41 -0.32
C TYR A 218 -2.93 -3.22 -0.22
N THR A 219 -2.84 -4.55 -0.11
CA THR A 219 -4.03 -5.40 0.06
C THR A 219 -4.74 -5.09 1.38
N ALA A 220 -4.00 -4.85 2.46
CA ALA A 220 -4.56 -4.42 3.74
C ALA A 220 -5.24 -3.05 3.61
N ALA A 221 -4.61 -2.09 2.95
CA ALA A 221 -5.19 -0.78 2.68
C ALA A 221 -6.51 -0.87 1.88
N ILE A 222 -6.54 -1.67 0.81
CA ILE A 222 -7.73 -1.90 0.00
C ILE A 222 -8.84 -2.54 0.86
N THR A 223 -8.50 -3.58 1.64
CA THR A 223 -9.46 -4.27 2.51
C THR A 223 -10.13 -3.29 3.47
N ASN A 224 -9.32 -2.49 4.18
CA ASN A 224 -9.83 -1.50 5.13
C ASN A 224 -10.69 -0.43 4.43
N SER A 225 -10.32 -0.02 3.22
CA SER A 225 -11.11 0.93 2.42
C SER A 225 -12.48 0.35 2.05
N PHE A 226 -12.52 -0.89 1.57
CA PHE A 226 -13.76 -1.56 1.17
C PHE A 226 -14.70 -1.72 2.36
N THR A 227 -14.19 -2.21 3.50
CA THR A 227 -14.96 -2.34 4.73
C THR A 227 -15.48 -0.99 5.23
N ARG A 228 -14.70 0.08 5.11
CA ARG A 228 -15.14 1.43 5.50
C ARG A 228 -16.33 1.91 4.67
N VAL A 229 -16.30 1.73 3.35
CA VAL A 229 -17.44 2.10 2.47
C VAL A 229 -18.66 1.25 2.83
N LEU A 230 -18.49 -0.06 3.03
CA LEU A 230 -19.58 -0.93 3.47
C LEU A 230 -20.21 -0.45 4.79
N ASN A 231 -19.40 -0.08 5.77
CA ASN A 231 -19.88 0.38 7.07
C ASN A 231 -20.58 1.74 6.98
N LEU A 232 -20.07 2.65 6.14
CA LEU A 232 -20.72 3.93 5.87
C LEU A 232 -22.11 3.70 5.26
N GLU A 233 -22.21 2.80 4.29
CA GLU A 233 -23.48 2.48 3.66
C GLU A 233 -24.48 1.84 4.64
N LYS A 234 -24.03 0.87 5.45
CA LYS A 234 -24.88 0.28 6.50
C LYS A 234 -25.40 1.35 7.46
N LYS A 235 -24.56 2.32 7.84
CA LYS A 235 -24.98 3.43 8.70
C LYS A 235 -26.05 4.30 8.02
N ASN A 236 -25.88 4.61 6.73
CA ASN A 236 -26.86 5.38 5.98
C ASN A 236 -28.19 4.62 5.82
N GLN A 237 -28.14 3.30 5.63
CA GLN A 237 -29.33 2.46 5.59
C GLN A 237 -30.10 2.51 6.92
N ILE A 238 -29.40 2.38 8.05
CA ILE A 238 -30.01 2.48 9.39
C ILE A 238 -30.67 3.85 9.58
N ILE A 239 -29.97 4.94 9.25
CA ILE A 239 -30.54 6.30 9.36
C ILE A 239 -31.80 6.45 8.50
N ARG A 240 -31.81 5.90 7.29
CA ARG A 240 -32.98 5.93 6.42
C ARG A 240 -34.14 5.17 7.05
N ASP A 241 -33.88 3.98 7.59
CA ASP A 241 -34.90 3.16 8.23
C ASP A 241 -35.47 3.84 9.48
N ASP A 242 -34.62 4.47 10.31
CA ASP A 242 -35.06 5.25 11.47
C ASP A 242 -36.00 6.40 11.05
N ILE A 243 -35.66 7.13 9.98
CA ILE A 243 -36.51 8.21 9.44
C ILE A 243 -37.86 7.68 8.94
N LEU A 244 -37.88 6.49 8.32
CA LEU A 244 -39.12 5.87 7.84
C LEU A 244 -40.01 5.45 9.01
N GLU A 245 -39.42 4.82 10.04
CA GLU A 245 -40.12 4.43 11.27
C GLU A 245 -40.73 5.66 11.97
N ASP A 246 -39.97 6.75 12.13
CA ASP A 246 -40.43 8.01 12.73
C ASP A 246 -41.60 8.63 11.94
N ALA A 247 -41.62 8.45 10.62
CA ALA A 247 -42.69 8.92 9.74
C ALA A 247 -43.90 7.97 9.69
N GLY A 248 -43.89 6.86 10.45
CA GLY A 248 -44.93 5.83 10.41
C GLY A 248 -44.98 5.03 9.10
N LEU A 249 -43.89 5.06 8.32
CA LEU A 249 -43.72 4.30 7.08
C LEU A 249 -42.97 2.98 7.35
N ASN A 250 -43.07 2.05 6.40
CA ASN A 250 -42.40 0.76 6.54
C ASN A 250 -40.89 0.88 6.22
N PRO A 251 -39.99 0.41 7.11
CA PRO A 251 -38.54 0.42 6.88
C PRO A 251 -38.11 -0.74 5.95
N SER A 252 -36.81 -0.90 5.70
CA SER A 252 -36.28 -2.00 4.90
C SER A 252 -36.67 -3.39 5.43
N PHE A 253 -36.76 -4.39 4.53
CA PHE A 253 -37.09 -5.78 4.93
C PHE A 253 -36.12 -6.36 5.96
N THR A 254 -34.84 -5.98 5.89
CA THR A 254 -33.83 -6.37 6.88
C THR A 254 -34.20 -5.85 8.26
N ARG A 255 -34.53 -4.56 8.37
CA ARG A 255 -34.96 -3.93 9.61
C ARG A 255 -36.28 -4.51 10.15
N GLN A 256 -37.26 -4.75 9.29
CA GLN A 256 -38.51 -5.41 9.69
C GLN A 256 -38.25 -6.81 10.27
N THR A 257 -37.38 -7.58 9.61
CA THR A 257 -37.00 -8.92 10.06
C THR A 257 -36.27 -8.86 11.41
N GLU A 258 -35.35 -7.91 11.58
CA GLU A 258 -34.67 -7.67 12.87
C GLU A 258 -35.66 -7.33 13.99
N ASN A 259 -36.64 -6.47 13.71
CA ASN A 259 -37.70 -6.10 14.67
C ASN A 259 -38.61 -7.30 15.01
N ASP A 260 -38.96 -8.13 14.02
CA ASP A 260 -39.77 -9.33 14.23
C ASP A 260 -39.02 -10.41 15.02
N ILE A 261 -37.70 -10.56 14.79
CA ILE A 261 -36.85 -11.43 15.61
C ILE A 261 -36.78 -10.89 17.04
N ALA A 262 -36.48 -9.60 17.22
CA ALA A 262 -36.35 -8.97 18.53
C ALA A 262 -37.66 -9.00 19.34
N SER A 263 -38.80 -8.87 18.66
CA SER A 263 -40.14 -8.98 19.28
C SER A 263 -40.61 -10.43 19.48
N GLY A 264 -39.83 -11.42 19.03
CA GLY A 264 -40.16 -12.84 19.16
C GLY A 264 -41.27 -13.33 18.22
N LYS A 265 -41.69 -12.51 17.24
CA LYS A 265 -42.62 -12.90 16.17
C LYS A 265 -41.97 -13.88 15.18
N LEU A 266 -40.66 -13.78 14.99
CA LEU A 266 -39.84 -14.66 14.15
C LEU A 266 -38.76 -15.35 15.00
N ASP A 267 -38.89 -16.65 15.22
CA ASP A 267 -37.95 -17.45 16.02
C ASP A 267 -37.38 -18.59 15.15
N PHE A 268 -36.11 -18.47 14.76
CA PHE A 268 -35.39 -19.45 13.94
C PHE A 268 -34.93 -20.69 14.73
N ASN A 269 -35.01 -20.68 16.07
CA ASN A 269 -34.63 -21.80 16.91
C ASN A 269 -35.80 -22.76 17.19
N LYS A 270 -37.04 -22.31 16.99
CA LYS A 270 -38.18 -23.22 16.91
C LYS A 270 -38.08 -23.97 15.59
N GLY A 271 -37.72 -25.26 15.67
CA GLY A 271 -37.66 -26.13 14.49
C GLY A 271 -38.91 -25.97 13.63
N ASN A 272 -38.73 -25.94 12.30
CA ASN A 272 -39.83 -25.79 11.35
C ASN A 272 -41.00 -26.69 11.77
N SER A 273 -42.18 -26.10 11.93
CA SER A 273 -43.42 -26.87 12.07
C SER A 273 -43.48 -27.91 10.96
N GLU A 274 -43.96 -29.14 11.26
CA GLU A 274 -44.11 -30.21 10.26
C GLU A 274 -44.65 -29.65 8.95
N VAL A 275 -43.87 -29.79 7.88
CA VAL A 275 -44.35 -29.50 6.53
C VAL A 275 -45.43 -30.54 6.24
N ARG A 276 -46.69 -30.18 6.47
CA ARG A 276 -47.83 -31.00 6.07
C ARG A 276 -47.90 -31.00 4.56
N THR A 277 -47.27 -31.99 3.93
CA THR A 277 -47.55 -32.31 2.54
C THR A 277 -48.97 -32.89 2.47
N PRO A 278 -49.90 -32.29 1.70
CA PRO A 278 -51.22 -32.86 1.51
C PRO A 278 -51.08 -34.29 0.94
N PRO A 279 -51.93 -35.24 1.31
CA PRO A 279 -51.96 -36.57 0.68
C PRO A 279 -52.14 -36.42 -0.84
N LYS A 280 -51.59 -37.35 -1.64
CA LYS A 280 -51.70 -37.32 -3.12
C LYS A 280 -53.14 -37.20 -3.63
N SER A 281 -54.13 -37.62 -2.85
CA SER A 281 -55.55 -37.49 -3.16
C SER A 281 -56.07 -36.05 -3.09
N GLU A 282 -55.50 -35.20 -2.22
CA GLU A 282 -55.80 -33.77 -2.15
C GLU A 282 -55.13 -32.98 -3.26
N TRP A 283 -53.89 -33.35 -3.63
CA TRP A 283 -53.20 -32.76 -4.78
C TRP A 283 -54.01 -32.89 -6.06
N LYS A 284 -54.61 -34.07 -6.29
CA LYS A 284 -55.43 -34.31 -7.48
C LYS A 284 -56.67 -33.40 -7.51
N LYS A 285 -57.31 -33.16 -6.36
CA LYS A 285 -58.46 -32.24 -6.24
C LYS A 285 -58.10 -30.77 -6.46
N ILE A 286 -56.87 -30.37 -6.13
CA ILE A 286 -56.38 -29.00 -6.33
C ILE A 286 -56.02 -28.78 -7.81
N VAL A 287 -55.40 -29.77 -8.44
CA VAL A 287 -55.04 -29.73 -9.87
C VAL A 287 -56.27 -29.81 -10.77
N ASP A 288 -57.29 -30.61 -10.40
CA ASP A 288 -58.54 -30.72 -11.17
C ASP A 288 -59.49 -29.52 -11.00
N LYS A 289 -59.15 -28.56 -10.12
CA LYS A 289 -59.91 -27.31 -9.89
C LYS A 289 -59.26 -26.08 -10.53
N ALA A 290 -58.08 -26.22 -11.13
CA ALA A 290 -57.38 -25.19 -11.90
C ALA A 290 -57.67 -25.36 -13.39
#